data_AF-A0A503WSQ3-F1
#
_entry.id   AF-A0A503WSQ3-F1
#
_cell.length_a   1.000
_cell.length_b   1.000
_cell.length_c   1.000
_cell.angle_alpha   90.00
_cell.angle_beta   90.00
_cell.angle_gamma   90.00
#
_symmetry.space_group_name_H-M   'P 1'
#
loop_
_entity.id
_entity.type
_entity.pdbx_description
1 polymer ?
#
loop_
_entity_poly.entity_id
_entity_poly.type
_entity_poly.pdbx_seq_one_letter_code
_entity_poly.pdbx_strand_id
1 'polypeptide(L)'
;MNKTTDKALSPIFIHSSWRSSSTYVYSLFRKQTELYYAFQESLNEVALLGQREPQTLLQSNQMLALQLRHPDLGKPYFQELHDTYEAWVNVLQKPMLYDDFFGTADDVDTAAFFDALIKASPRRPVFQECRTGMRIAKLRERLGGVHLVLIRNPRDTWWSYKVNEYFERARALCVNAANPPASILALREAIGFVPFSASDIMEEFGHFSRVHRSPADSYFEHCVLWGLALRHALDHADLILDIDRMTKNPGLRQNARSRLEALGVPGVDLEGVHAPQRWYQPSELDFYRAQEARAIELLEQSGVSTEALIAFCGDDYWSAAPHADASAAAEYRAIVRRLEEHAQEYDRVAETEKTNLLNTVHEVSAHYAALEKVHAAATAENDELARKLETAQATVEALSAEKGELLDRLKEASGHYVNLDRAFAAAKDETETLREQLATAQSEASELHARIHALGAANETLGAEVEDWHDKHARARQRSADLQSELAMAEAALAIARQRILAIESSRTWRWTRSLRRDGS
;
A
#
# COMPACT_ATOMS: atom_id res chain seq x y z
N MET A 1 -13.60 68.85 -33.93
CA MET A 1 -14.08 67.49 -33.62
C MET A 1 -14.11 66.69 -34.92
N ASN A 2 -13.04 65.93 -35.19
CA ASN A 2 -13.01 64.96 -36.26
C ASN A 2 -12.51 63.64 -35.65
N LYS A 3 -13.32 62.59 -35.84
CA LYS A 3 -13.10 61.22 -35.39
C LYS A 3 -11.76 60.70 -35.91
N THR A 4 -10.75 60.63 -35.05
CA THR A 4 -9.62 59.71 -35.23
C THR A 4 -10.11 58.32 -34.83
N THR A 5 -10.42 57.54 -35.86
CA THR A 5 -10.56 56.08 -35.80
C THR A 5 -9.36 55.46 -35.08
N ASP A 6 -9.60 54.99 -33.86
CA ASP A 6 -9.27 53.63 -33.39
C ASP A 6 -7.92 53.05 -33.83
N LYS A 7 -6.82 53.79 -33.61
CA LYS A 7 -5.54 53.11 -33.38
C LYS A 7 -5.64 52.46 -32.01
N ALA A 8 -5.89 51.15 -31.99
CA ALA A 8 -5.58 50.32 -30.83
C ALA A 8 -4.26 50.81 -30.22
N LEU A 9 -4.27 51.12 -28.93
CA LEU A 9 -3.16 51.84 -28.30
C LEU A 9 -1.92 50.94 -28.32
N SER A 10 -1.04 51.18 -29.30
CA SER A 10 0.17 50.38 -29.56
C SER A 10 0.95 50.14 -28.26
N PRO A 11 1.20 48.89 -27.84
CA PRO A 11 1.79 48.61 -26.53
C PRO A 11 3.21 49.14 -26.40
N ILE A 12 3.65 49.32 -25.16
CA ILE A 12 5.05 49.56 -24.82
C ILE A 12 5.52 48.41 -23.94
N PHE A 13 6.56 47.71 -24.36
CA PHE A 13 7.20 46.67 -23.57
C PHE A 13 8.52 47.21 -23.01
N ILE A 14 8.69 47.10 -21.69
CA ILE A 14 9.92 47.41 -20.97
C ILE A 14 10.51 46.08 -20.51
N HIS A 15 11.42 45.54 -21.29
CA HIS A 15 12.13 44.32 -20.97
C HIS A 15 13.33 44.63 -20.08
N SER A 16 13.56 43.80 -19.07
CA SER A 16 14.68 44.01 -18.16
C SER A 16 15.20 42.71 -17.59
N SER A 17 16.45 42.68 -17.10
CA SER A 17 16.83 41.72 -16.06
C SER A 17 16.28 42.18 -14.70
N TRP A 18 16.16 41.26 -13.74
CA TRP A 18 15.86 41.69 -12.37
C TRP A 18 16.93 42.68 -11.87
N ARG A 19 16.55 43.59 -10.99
CA ARG A 19 17.45 44.58 -10.34
C ARG A 19 18.17 45.53 -11.31
N SER A 20 17.63 45.72 -12.52
CA SER A 20 18.12 46.72 -13.49
C SER A 20 17.45 48.10 -13.35
N SER A 21 16.97 48.45 -12.15
CA SER A 21 16.17 49.67 -11.89
C SER A 21 14.83 49.74 -12.64
N SER A 22 14.29 48.59 -13.04
CA SER A 22 13.05 48.50 -13.82
C SER A 22 11.82 49.07 -13.11
N THR A 23 11.67 48.84 -11.81
CA THR A 23 10.57 49.42 -11.00
C THR A 23 10.61 50.95 -10.97
N TYR A 24 11.80 51.56 -10.97
CA TYR A 24 11.91 53.01 -11.02
C TYR A 24 11.44 53.54 -12.37
N VAL A 25 11.96 52.99 -13.48
CA VAL A 25 11.56 53.40 -14.83
C VAL A 25 10.06 53.16 -15.04
N TYR A 26 9.55 52.01 -14.64
CA TYR A 26 8.11 51.70 -14.63
C TYR A 26 7.30 52.78 -13.88
N SER A 27 7.77 53.22 -12.71
CA SER A 27 7.05 54.23 -11.92
C SER A 27 6.89 55.56 -12.67
N LEU A 28 7.80 55.89 -13.59
CA LEU A 28 7.69 57.08 -14.44
C LEU A 28 6.49 56.96 -15.39
N PHE A 29 6.24 55.77 -15.94
CA PHE A 29 5.06 55.50 -16.76
C PHE A 29 3.79 55.47 -15.91
N ARG A 30 3.81 54.77 -14.77
CA ARG A 30 2.65 54.64 -13.89
C ARG A 30 2.13 55.99 -13.37
N LYS A 31 3.04 56.96 -13.17
CA LYS A 31 2.69 58.33 -12.76
C LYS A 31 1.94 59.13 -13.84
N GLN A 32 2.09 58.78 -15.11
CA GLN A 32 1.38 59.44 -16.22
C GLN A 32 0.02 58.78 -16.44
N THR A 33 -0.87 58.87 -15.45
CA THR A 33 -2.16 58.16 -15.41
C THR A 33 -3.10 58.51 -16.56
N GLU A 34 -2.92 59.67 -17.19
CA GLU A 34 -3.68 60.10 -18.37
C GLU A 34 -3.19 59.47 -19.67
N LEU A 35 -1.95 58.98 -19.71
CA LEU A 35 -1.32 58.45 -20.92
C LEU A 35 -1.23 56.93 -20.91
N TYR A 36 -0.88 56.35 -19.77
CA TYR A 36 -0.47 54.95 -19.68
C TYR A 36 -1.34 54.15 -18.70
N TYR A 37 -1.47 52.86 -19.02
CA TYR A 37 -1.97 51.84 -18.12
C TYR A 37 -0.85 50.82 -17.91
N ALA A 38 -0.19 50.90 -16.76
CA ALA A 38 1.14 50.32 -16.57
C ALA A 38 1.09 49.06 -15.70
N PHE A 39 1.37 47.91 -16.30
CA PHE A 39 1.49 46.62 -15.63
C PHE A 39 2.93 46.37 -15.18
N GLN A 40 3.07 45.94 -13.93
CA GLN A 40 4.34 45.56 -13.33
C GLN A 40 4.41 44.03 -13.23
N GLU A 41 5.38 43.42 -13.91
CA GLU A 41 5.67 41.98 -13.92
C GLU A 41 4.41 41.10 -14.02
N SER A 42 3.62 41.28 -15.09
CA SER A 42 2.40 40.48 -15.35
C SER A 42 2.65 38.97 -15.44
N LEU A 43 3.87 38.56 -15.83
CA LEU A 43 4.31 37.16 -15.83
C LEU A 43 4.99 36.74 -14.51
N ASN A 44 4.70 37.41 -13.40
CA ASN A 44 5.15 36.96 -12.08
C ASN A 44 4.37 35.72 -11.61
N GLU A 45 5.01 34.83 -10.86
CA GLU A 45 4.40 33.64 -10.26
C GLU A 45 3.16 33.93 -9.40
N VAL A 46 3.09 35.12 -8.79
CA VAL A 46 1.91 35.59 -8.03
C VAL A 46 0.67 35.70 -8.93
N ALA A 47 0.83 35.89 -10.24
CA ALA A 47 -0.29 35.89 -11.18
C ALA A 47 -1.00 34.52 -11.25
N LEU A 48 -0.25 33.41 -11.14
CA LEU A 48 -0.82 32.05 -11.10
C LEU A 48 -1.63 31.81 -9.81
N LEU A 49 -1.18 32.36 -8.68
CA LEU A 49 -1.95 32.36 -7.43
C LEU A 49 -3.22 33.22 -7.58
N GLY A 50 -3.07 34.38 -8.23
CA GLY A 50 -4.14 35.30 -8.57
C GLY A 50 -5.23 34.72 -9.47
N GLN A 51 -4.95 33.67 -10.26
CA GLN A 51 -5.97 32.98 -11.06
C GLN A 51 -7.04 32.31 -10.18
N ARG A 52 -6.66 31.81 -9.00
CA ARG A 52 -7.58 31.15 -8.06
C ARG A 52 -8.19 32.15 -7.09
N GLU A 53 -7.39 33.12 -6.65
CA GLU A 53 -7.80 34.12 -5.66
C GLU A 53 -7.28 35.51 -6.06
N PRO A 54 -8.07 36.32 -6.79
CA PRO A 54 -7.62 37.61 -7.34
C PRO A 54 -7.13 38.58 -6.27
N GLN A 55 -7.69 38.51 -5.06
CA GLN A 55 -7.34 39.39 -3.94
C GLN A 55 -5.88 39.26 -3.50
N THR A 56 -5.22 38.12 -3.77
CA THR A 56 -3.80 37.91 -3.49
C THR A 56 -2.89 38.92 -4.23
N LEU A 57 -3.33 39.40 -5.40
CA LEU A 57 -2.63 40.42 -6.20
C LEU A 57 -2.56 41.79 -5.49
N LEU A 58 -3.49 42.07 -4.56
CA LEU A 58 -3.54 43.33 -3.83
C LEU A 58 -2.69 43.31 -2.55
N GLN A 59 -2.35 42.13 -2.04
CA GLN A 59 -1.68 41.93 -0.75
C GLN A 59 -0.15 42.00 -0.86
N SER A 60 0.41 41.87 -2.06
CA SER A 60 1.84 41.64 -2.32
C SER A 60 2.75 42.85 -2.01
N ASN A 61 2.20 43.98 -1.58
CA ASN A 61 2.89 45.27 -1.61
C ASN A 61 3.73 45.59 -0.36
N GLN A 62 3.41 45.05 0.82
CA GLN A 62 3.95 45.58 2.08
C GLN A 62 5.33 45.01 2.47
N MET A 63 5.60 43.74 2.18
CA MET A 63 6.88 43.09 2.52
C MET A 63 7.99 43.36 1.49
N LEU A 64 7.65 43.38 0.19
CA LEU A 64 8.60 43.54 -0.92
C LEU A 64 9.18 44.97 -1.02
N ALA A 65 8.38 45.99 -0.73
CA ALA A 65 8.81 47.40 -0.81
C ALA A 65 9.94 47.73 0.18
N LEU A 66 9.87 47.19 1.40
CA LEU A 66 10.85 47.42 2.46
C LEU A 66 12.21 46.76 2.17
N GLN A 67 12.21 45.55 1.58
CA GLN A 67 13.45 44.81 1.30
C GLN A 67 14.14 45.27 0.01
N LEU A 68 13.38 45.71 -1.00
CA LEU A 68 13.91 45.94 -2.35
C LEU A 68 14.20 47.40 -2.68
N ARG A 69 13.99 48.34 -1.75
CA ARG A 69 14.15 49.80 -1.94
C ARG A 69 13.34 50.33 -3.13
N HIS A 70 12.13 49.80 -3.32
CA HIS A 70 11.25 50.27 -4.38
C HIS A 70 10.71 51.68 -4.06
N PRO A 71 10.53 52.55 -5.08
CA PRO A 71 9.82 53.80 -4.86
C PRO A 71 8.38 53.53 -4.41
N ASP A 72 7.78 54.47 -3.68
CA ASP A 72 6.34 54.40 -3.41
C ASP A 72 5.57 54.47 -4.74
N LEU A 73 4.76 53.45 -5.00
CA LEU A 73 3.98 53.29 -6.22
C LEU A 73 2.56 53.86 -6.08
N GLY A 74 2.13 54.26 -4.87
CA GLY A 74 0.79 54.81 -4.59
C GLY A 74 -0.38 53.82 -4.72
N LYS A 75 -0.13 52.61 -5.26
CA LYS A 75 -1.10 51.54 -5.48
C LYS A 75 -0.43 50.16 -5.28
N PRO A 76 -1.21 49.09 -5.03
CA PRO A 76 -0.75 47.69 -5.07
C PRO A 76 0.16 47.37 -6.27
N TYR A 77 1.17 46.52 -6.05
CA TYR A 77 2.17 46.15 -7.06
C TYR A 77 1.51 45.63 -8.35
N PHE A 78 0.52 44.73 -8.19
CA PHE A 78 -0.21 44.10 -9.30
C PHE A 78 -1.61 44.67 -9.51
N GLN A 79 -1.85 45.96 -9.19
CA GLN A 79 -3.18 46.57 -9.30
C GLN A 79 -3.77 46.44 -10.71
N GLU A 80 -3.00 46.77 -11.75
CA GLU A 80 -3.47 46.76 -13.14
C GLU A 80 -3.78 45.33 -13.61
N LEU A 81 -3.05 44.33 -13.11
CA LEU A 81 -3.35 42.93 -13.35
C LEU A 81 -4.65 42.50 -12.66
N HIS A 82 -4.86 42.93 -11.41
CA HIS A 82 -6.12 42.70 -10.69
C HIS A 82 -7.31 43.33 -11.42
N ASP A 83 -7.20 44.60 -11.83
CA ASP A 83 -8.26 45.34 -12.51
C ASP A 83 -8.67 44.70 -13.85
N THR A 84 -7.78 43.92 -14.47
CA THR A 84 -8.00 43.25 -15.76
C THR A 84 -8.22 41.74 -15.62
N TYR A 85 -8.44 41.23 -14.40
CA TYR A 85 -8.56 39.81 -14.07
C TYR A 85 -9.38 38.98 -15.07
N GLU A 86 -10.59 39.44 -15.40
CA GLU A 86 -11.51 38.70 -16.30
C GLU A 86 -10.91 38.45 -17.69
N ALA A 87 -10.02 39.32 -18.16
CA ALA A 87 -9.43 39.22 -19.49
C ALA A 87 -8.37 38.11 -19.59
N TRP A 88 -7.63 37.84 -18.50
CA TRP A 88 -6.43 37.01 -18.57
C TRP A 88 -6.48 35.73 -17.75
N VAL A 89 -7.43 35.59 -16.82
CA VAL A 89 -7.49 34.43 -15.90
C VAL A 89 -7.48 33.08 -16.63
N ASN A 90 -8.19 32.96 -17.76
CA ASN A 90 -8.24 31.72 -18.53
C ASN A 90 -7.19 31.64 -19.65
N VAL A 91 -6.34 32.66 -19.78
CA VAL A 91 -5.30 32.77 -20.81
C VAL A 91 -3.93 32.46 -20.25
N LEU A 92 -3.64 32.92 -19.02
CA LEU A 92 -2.36 32.68 -18.37
C LEU A 92 -2.14 31.18 -18.11
N GLN A 93 -0.97 30.68 -18.45
CA GLN A 93 -0.57 29.30 -18.20
C GLN A 93 0.82 29.27 -17.54
N LYS A 94 1.07 28.29 -16.65
CA LYS A 94 2.36 28.12 -15.97
C LYS A 94 3.57 28.18 -16.94
N PRO A 95 3.54 27.48 -18.10
CA PRO A 95 4.69 27.49 -19.02
C PRO A 95 5.03 28.88 -19.57
N MET A 96 4.09 29.83 -19.61
CA MET A 96 4.35 31.19 -20.08
C MET A 96 5.35 31.94 -19.17
N LEU A 97 5.55 31.54 -17.91
CA LEU A 97 6.40 32.28 -16.99
C LEU A 97 7.89 31.98 -17.25
N TYR A 98 8.27 30.71 -17.19
CA TYR A 98 9.67 30.28 -17.28
C TYR A 98 9.95 29.24 -18.36
N ASP A 99 9.03 28.31 -18.65
CA ASP A 99 9.25 27.27 -19.67
C ASP A 99 9.44 27.90 -21.06
N ASP A 100 8.62 28.89 -21.41
CA ASP A 100 8.73 29.66 -22.65
C ASP A 100 9.73 30.83 -22.54
N PHE A 101 10.62 30.90 -21.53
CA PHE A 101 11.52 32.07 -21.33
C PHE A 101 12.23 32.52 -22.61
N PHE A 102 12.68 31.57 -23.44
CA PHE A 102 13.34 31.82 -24.73
C PHE A 102 12.40 31.93 -25.93
N GLY A 103 11.08 31.82 -25.74
CA GLY A 103 10.07 31.91 -26.79
C GLY A 103 9.90 30.63 -27.63
N THR A 104 10.52 29.53 -27.21
CA THR A 104 10.69 28.27 -27.96
C THR A 104 9.91 27.10 -27.37
N ALA A 105 9.10 27.30 -26.32
CA ALA A 105 8.31 26.21 -25.75
C ALA A 105 7.16 25.83 -26.69
N ASP A 106 6.95 24.52 -26.86
CA ASP A 106 5.88 23.99 -27.70
C ASP A 106 4.50 24.34 -27.10
N ASP A 107 3.55 24.67 -27.97
CA ASP A 107 2.16 24.97 -27.62
C ASP A 107 1.94 26.11 -26.60
N VAL A 108 2.94 26.99 -26.40
CA VAL A 108 2.83 28.17 -25.52
C VAL A 108 2.69 29.47 -26.32
N ASP A 109 1.51 30.10 -26.24
CA ASP A 109 1.25 31.43 -26.80
C ASP A 109 1.30 32.53 -25.73
N THR A 110 2.51 32.87 -25.27
CA THR A 110 2.74 34.03 -24.40
C THR A 110 2.12 35.33 -24.97
N ALA A 111 2.10 35.50 -26.30
CA ALA A 111 1.60 36.73 -26.91
C ALA A 111 0.08 36.88 -26.71
N ALA A 112 -0.68 35.78 -26.68
CA ALA A 112 -2.12 35.80 -26.40
C ALA A 112 -2.43 36.39 -25.01
N PHE A 113 -1.60 36.12 -24.00
CA PHE A 113 -1.75 36.71 -22.67
C PHE A 113 -1.61 38.24 -22.71
N PHE A 114 -0.58 38.76 -23.36
CA PHE A 114 -0.41 40.21 -23.50
C PHE A 114 -1.49 40.84 -24.38
N ASP A 115 -1.93 40.17 -25.45
CA ASP A 115 -3.05 40.64 -26.28
C ASP A 115 -4.35 40.80 -25.47
N ALA A 116 -4.63 39.87 -24.56
CA ALA A 116 -5.77 39.98 -23.64
C ALA A 116 -5.67 41.22 -22.73
N LEU A 117 -4.48 41.47 -22.16
CA LEU A 117 -4.24 42.66 -21.34
C LEU A 117 -4.31 43.97 -22.15
N ILE A 118 -3.79 43.97 -23.37
CA ILE A 118 -3.86 45.12 -24.29
C ILE A 118 -5.32 45.48 -24.57
N LYS A 119 -6.16 44.48 -24.89
CA LYS A 119 -7.59 44.68 -25.17
C LYS A 119 -8.38 45.17 -23.94
N ALA A 120 -7.99 44.75 -22.74
CA ALA A 120 -8.61 45.16 -21.49
C ALA A 120 -8.13 46.53 -20.99
N SER A 121 -7.06 47.09 -21.58
CA SER A 121 -6.45 48.32 -21.09
C SER A 121 -7.25 49.57 -21.52
N PRO A 122 -7.65 50.45 -20.58
CA PRO A 122 -8.40 51.66 -20.90
C PRO A 122 -7.53 52.77 -21.54
N ARG A 123 -6.21 52.63 -21.44
CA ARG A 123 -5.20 53.55 -21.98
C ARG A 123 -4.04 52.76 -22.55
N ARG A 124 -2.99 53.44 -23.01
CA ARG A 124 -1.89 52.77 -23.71
C ARG A 124 -1.19 51.80 -22.74
N PRO A 125 -1.21 50.50 -23.03
CA PRO A 125 -0.65 49.51 -22.12
C PRO A 125 0.87 49.61 -22.11
N VAL A 126 1.44 49.57 -20.91
CA VAL A 126 2.88 49.51 -20.67
C VAL A 126 3.15 48.28 -19.83
N PHE A 127 4.02 47.39 -20.31
CA PHE A 127 4.37 46.16 -19.60
C PHE A 127 5.83 46.23 -19.17
N GLN A 128 6.09 46.32 -17.88
CA GLN A 128 7.45 46.10 -17.37
C GLN A 128 7.60 44.63 -17.01
N GLU A 129 8.59 43.96 -17.61
CA GLU A 129 8.77 42.52 -17.46
C GLU A 129 10.23 42.12 -17.29
N CYS A 130 10.47 41.28 -16.29
CA CYS A 130 11.78 40.66 -16.05
C CYS A 130 11.97 39.32 -16.79
N ARG A 131 10.89 38.79 -17.42
CA ARG A 131 10.83 37.42 -17.98
C ARG A 131 10.69 37.38 -19.50
N THR A 132 10.64 38.52 -20.18
CA THR A 132 10.37 38.62 -21.61
C THR A 132 11.56 39.09 -22.44
N GLY A 133 12.75 39.26 -21.82
CA GLY A 133 13.96 39.77 -22.48
C GLY A 133 14.42 38.92 -23.68
N MET A 134 14.13 37.62 -23.69
CA MET A 134 14.42 36.72 -24.80
C MET A 134 13.23 36.53 -25.76
N ARG A 135 12.13 37.25 -25.57
CA ARG A 135 10.89 37.13 -26.37
C ARG A 135 10.60 38.35 -27.23
N ILE A 136 11.52 39.31 -27.32
CA ILE A 136 11.31 40.60 -28.00
C ILE A 136 10.86 40.40 -29.45
N ALA A 137 11.58 39.60 -30.24
CA ALA A 137 11.22 39.29 -31.62
C ALA A 137 9.79 38.72 -31.76
N LYS A 138 9.46 37.68 -31.00
CA LYS A 138 8.13 37.01 -31.01
C LYS A 138 7.00 37.97 -30.61
N LEU A 139 7.21 38.76 -29.56
CA LEU A 139 6.23 39.75 -29.11
C LEU A 139 6.05 40.88 -30.13
N ARG A 140 7.15 41.38 -30.72
CA ARG A 140 7.10 42.41 -31.77
C ARG A 140 6.35 41.92 -33.00
N GLU A 141 6.63 40.70 -33.46
CA GLU A 141 5.97 40.12 -34.63
C GLU A 141 4.45 39.99 -34.42
N ARG A 142 4.03 39.54 -33.23
CA ARG A 142 2.63 39.27 -32.92
C ARG A 142 1.83 40.50 -32.50
N LEU A 143 2.43 41.40 -31.73
CA LEU A 143 1.73 42.50 -31.03
C LEU A 143 2.19 43.88 -31.49
N GLY A 144 3.27 43.98 -32.27
CA GLY A 144 3.93 45.24 -32.58
C GLY A 144 4.36 45.96 -31.30
N GLY A 145 4.26 47.29 -31.31
CA GLY A 145 4.59 48.10 -30.15
C GLY A 145 6.00 48.69 -30.17
N VAL A 146 6.33 49.36 -29.07
CA VAL A 146 7.67 49.90 -28.79
C VAL A 146 8.34 48.99 -27.76
N HIS A 147 9.54 48.52 -28.05
CA HIS A 147 10.31 47.63 -27.20
C HIS A 147 11.52 48.34 -26.62
N LEU A 148 11.46 48.61 -25.32
CA LEU A 148 12.52 49.22 -24.53
C LEU A 148 13.24 48.12 -23.75
N VAL A 149 14.57 48.18 -23.67
CA VAL A 149 15.37 47.24 -22.87
C VAL A 149 16.15 48.01 -21.82
N LEU A 150 16.00 47.63 -20.54
CA LEU A 150 16.78 48.18 -19.44
C LEU A 150 17.94 47.27 -19.12
N ILE A 151 19.15 47.80 -19.19
CA ILE A 151 20.36 47.06 -18.86
C ILE A 151 21.19 47.79 -17.82
N ARG A 152 21.89 46.97 -17.04
CA ARG A 152 22.88 47.36 -16.05
C ARG A 152 24.08 46.44 -16.15
N ASN A 153 25.20 46.89 -15.61
CA ASN A 153 26.41 46.11 -15.46
C ASN A 153 26.07 44.77 -14.75
N PRO A 154 26.47 43.61 -15.30
CA PRO A 154 26.09 42.33 -14.73
C PRO A 154 26.72 42.07 -13.36
N ARG A 155 27.87 42.68 -13.03
CA ARG A 155 28.47 42.60 -11.68
C ARG A 155 27.56 43.25 -10.64
N ASP A 156 27.07 44.45 -10.91
CA ASP A 156 26.20 45.20 -10.00
C ASP A 156 24.84 44.52 -9.83
N THR A 157 24.27 43.99 -10.91
CA THR A 157 22.98 43.27 -10.85
C THR A 157 23.11 41.93 -10.14
N TRP A 158 24.15 41.14 -10.42
CA TRP A 158 24.39 39.88 -9.71
C TRP A 158 24.64 40.09 -8.22
N TRP A 159 25.46 41.08 -7.86
CA TRP A 159 25.68 41.41 -6.45
C TRP A 159 24.37 41.81 -5.77
N SER A 160 23.53 42.57 -6.48
CA SER A 160 22.22 42.95 -5.96
C SER A 160 21.24 41.78 -5.81
N TYR A 161 21.44 40.64 -6.48
CA TYR A 161 20.62 39.43 -6.28
C TYR A 161 20.87 38.78 -4.93
N LYS A 162 22.04 39.00 -4.33
CA LYS A 162 22.41 38.38 -3.04
C LYS A 162 21.61 38.89 -1.85
N VAL A 163 20.72 39.87 -2.05
CA VAL A 163 19.79 40.34 -1.01
C VAL A 163 18.70 39.30 -0.67
N ASN A 164 18.34 38.42 -1.62
CA ASN A 164 17.31 37.40 -1.44
C ASN A 164 17.52 36.25 -2.44
N GLU A 165 17.45 35.00 -1.97
CA GLU A 165 17.56 33.78 -2.77
C GLU A 165 16.54 33.66 -3.91
N TYR A 166 15.43 34.38 -3.85
CA TYR A 166 14.42 34.46 -4.91
C TYR A 166 15.03 34.64 -6.30
N PHE A 167 16.00 35.56 -6.44
CA PHE A 167 16.60 35.87 -7.74
C PHE A 167 17.49 34.74 -8.26
N GLU A 168 18.08 33.92 -7.39
CA GLU A 168 18.82 32.73 -7.83
C GLU A 168 17.86 31.65 -8.31
N ARG A 169 16.76 31.43 -7.58
CA ARG A 169 15.73 30.46 -7.94
C ARG A 169 15.04 30.83 -9.25
N ALA A 170 14.67 32.10 -9.42
CA ALA A 170 14.05 32.59 -10.65
C ALA A 170 14.96 32.43 -11.88
N ARG A 171 16.28 32.66 -11.73
CA ARG A 171 17.24 32.41 -12.82
C ARG A 171 17.44 30.93 -13.10
N ALA A 172 17.47 30.08 -12.07
CA ALA A 172 17.50 28.64 -12.25
C ALA A 172 16.28 28.17 -13.07
N LEU A 173 15.09 28.73 -12.83
CA LEU A 173 13.90 28.48 -13.64
C LEU A 173 14.05 28.96 -15.09
N CYS A 174 14.66 30.12 -15.34
CA CYS A 174 14.99 30.54 -16.71
C CYS A 174 15.94 29.54 -17.39
N VAL A 175 16.96 29.05 -16.68
CA VAL A 175 17.87 28.01 -17.20
C VAL A 175 17.15 26.69 -17.39
N ASN A 176 16.12 26.39 -16.59
CA ASN A 176 15.27 25.20 -16.68
C ASN A 176 14.23 25.22 -17.82
N ALA A 177 14.13 26.32 -18.57
CA ALA A 177 13.18 26.50 -19.66
C ALA A 177 13.07 25.29 -20.62
N ALA A 178 11.88 25.08 -21.18
CA ALA A 178 11.64 24.04 -22.17
C ALA A 178 12.27 24.43 -23.51
N ASN A 179 12.80 23.44 -24.24
CA ASN A 179 13.45 23.63 -25.55
C ASN A 179 14.41 24.85 -25.60
N PRO A 180 15.37 24.96 -24.67
CA PRO A 180 16.20 26.15 -24.59
C PRO A 180 17.24 26.16 -25.73
N PRO A 181 17.81 27.32 -26.08
CA PRO A 181 18.82 27.41 -27.13
C PRO A 181 20.10 26.63 -26.76
N ALA A 182 20.92 26.31 -27.77
CA ALA A 182 22.15 25.54 -27.61
C ALA A 182 23.09 26.09 -26.52
N SER A 183 23.19 27.42 -26.40
CA SER A 183 23.96 28.09 -25.35
C SER A 183 23.50 27.74 -23.93
N ILE A 184 22.22 27.52 -23.73
CA ILE A 184 21.68 27.16 -22.41
C ILE A 184 21.89 25.68 -22.14
N LEU A 185 21.80 24.82 -23.16
CA LEU A 185 22.18 23.41 -23.03
C LEU A 185 23.67 23.28 -22.64
N ALA A 186 24.54 24.02 -23.31
CA ALA A 186 25.97 24.09 -22.99
C ALA A 186 26.21 24.63 -21.57
N LEU A 187 25.47 25.68 -21.16
CA LEU A 187 25.54 26.21 -19.81
C LEU A 187 25.12 25.16 -18.77
N ARG A 188 24.03 24.44 -19.02
CA ARG A 188 23.54 23.37 -18.12
C ARG A 188 24.62 22.32 -17.91
N GLU A 189 25.27 21.86 -18.98
CA GLU A 189 26.38 20.92 -18.90
C GLU A 189 27.55 21.50 -18.09
N ALA A 190 27.97 22.73 -18.40
CA ALA A 190 29.13 23.38 -17.79
C ALA A 190 28.98 23.61 -16.27
N ILE A 191 27.76 23.77 -15.76
CA ILE A 191 27.49 23.97 -14.32
C ILE A 191 26.87 22.74 -13.64
N GLY A 192 26.78 21.61 -14.34
CA GLY A 192 26.15 20.39 -13.80
C GLY A 192 24.66 20.58 -13.45
N PHE A 193 23.94 21.41 -14.19
CA PHE A 193 22.54 21.69 -13.95
C PHE A 193 21.66 20.48 -14.29
N VAL A 194 20.88 20.02 -13.32
CA VAL A 194 19.89 18.96 -13.50
C VAL A 194 18.51 19.59 -13.66
N PRO A 195 17.85 19.44 -14.82
CA PRO A 195 16.49 19.95 -15.01
C PRO A 195 15.50 19.30 -14.05
N PHE A 196 14.53 20.07 -13.59
CA PHE A 196 13.45 19.61 -12.73
C PHE A 196 12.15 20.30 -13.12
N SER A 197 11.08 19.55 -13.32
CA SER A 197 9.76 20.11 -13.60
C SER A 197 8.69 19.45 -12.75
N ALA A 198 7.72 20.24 -12.34
CA ALA A 198 6.55 19.81 -11.58
C ALA A 198 5.29 20.51 -12.10
N SER A 199 4.11 20.00 -11.74
CA SER A 199 2.84 20.67 -12.10
C SER A 199 2.64 22.00 -11.38
N ASP A 200 3.23 22.16 -10.19
CA ASP A 200 3.18 23.38 -9.38
C ASP A 200 4.53 24.11 -9.45
N ILE A 201 4.48 25.40 -9.79
CA ILE A 201 5.66 26.27 -9.85
C ILE A 201 6.33 26.40 -8.48
N MET A 202 5.57 26.31 -7.38
CA MET A 202 6.12 26.41 -6.03
C MET A 202 6.96 25.20 -5.67
N GLU A 203 6.66 24.02 -6.22
CA GLU A 203 7.50 22.82 -6.08
C GLU A 203 8.82 22.99 -6.83
N GLU A 204 8.81 23.60 -8.02
CA GLU A 204 10.02 23.90 -8.79
C GLU A 204 10.89 24.93 -8.06
N PHE A 205 10.30 26.02 -7.53
CA PHE A 205 10.99 26.95 -6.65
C PHE A 205 11.59 26.24 -5.43
N GLY A 206 10.82 25.35 -4.79
CA GLY A 206 11.27 24.57 -3.64
C GLY A 206 12.45 23.64 -3.96
N HIS A 207 12.45 23.01 -5.14
CA HIS A 207 13.56 22.21 -5.63
C HIS A 207 14.82 23.06 -5.79
N PHE A 208 14.75 24.15 -6.56
CA PHE A 208 15.90 25.01 -6.82
C PHE A 208 16.36 25.81 -5.59
N SER A 209 15.57 25.87 -4.52
CA SER A 209 16.01 26.40 -3.22
C SER A 209 17.02 25.50 -2.52
N ARG A 210 17.01 24.19 -2.81
CA ARG A 210 17.91 23.21 -2.20
C ARG A 210 19.20 22.99 -3.01
N VAL A 211 19.18 23.36 -4.28
CA VAL A 211 20.31 23.20 -5.20
C VAL A 211 21.16 24.47 -5.17
N HIS A 212 22.22 24.44 -4.36
CA HIS A 212 23.15 25.56 -4.25
C HIS A 212 24.23 25.48 -5.32
N ARG A 213 24.55 26.63 -5.93
CA ARG A 213 25.64 26.74 -6.90
C ARG A 213 26.81 27.49 -6.29
N SER A 214 28.02 27.16 -6.76
CA SER A 214 29.20 27.93 -6.40
C SER A 214 29.01 29.41 -6.81
N PRO A 215 29.62 30.39 -6.11
CA PRO A 215 29.57 31.77 -6.54
C PRO A 215 30.07 31.99 -7.97
N ALA A 216 31.08 31.22 -8.38
CA ALA A 216 31.62 31.25 -9.75
C ALA A 216 30.56 30.83 -10.77
N ASP A 217 29.87 29.70 -10.56
CA ASP A 217 28.85 29.20 -11.49
C ASP A 217 27.58 30.05 -11.46
N SER A 218 27.21 30.58 -10.28
CA SER A 218 26.07 31.51 -10.15
C SER A 218 26.32 32.81 -10.93
N TYR A 219 27.55 33.36 -10.91
CA TYR A 219 27.88 34.55 -11.70
C TYR A 219 28.05 34.23 -13.19
N PHE A 220 28.68 33.09 -13.52
CA PHE A 220 28.80 32.61 -14.89
C PHE A 220 27.44 32.43 -15.57
N GLU A 221 26.47 31.77 -14.93
CA GLU A 221 25.09 31.68 -15.39
C GLU A 221 24.48 33.07 -15.63
N HIS A 222 24.69 34.00 -14.68
CA HIS A 222 24.17 35.36 -14.80
C HIS A 222 24.72 36.06 -16.03
N CYS A 223 26.03 35.96 -16.28
CA CYS A 223 26.68 36.53 -17.45
C CYS A 223 26.15 35.94 -18.76
N VAL A 224 25.90 34.62 -18.82
CA VAL A 224 25.34 33.97 -20.02
C VAL A 224 23.92 34.47 -20.29
N LEU A 225 23.04 34.48 -19.28
CA LEU A 225 21.67 34.99 -19.43
C LEU A 225 21.65 36.47 -19.79
N TRP A 226 22.50 37.27 -19.16
CA TRP A 226 22.66 38.70 -19.44
C TRP A 226 23.15 38.94 -20.87
N GLY A 227 24.16 38.19 -21.32
CA GLY A 227 24.73 38.30 -22.65
C GLY A 227 23.73 37.91 -23.74
N LEU A 228 22.96 36.84 -23.52
CA LEU A 228 21.87 36.44 -24.43
C LEU A 228 20.80 37.52 -24.52
N ALA A 229 20.36 38.06 -23.38
CA ALA A 229 19.35 39.11 -23.33
C ALA A 229 19.81 40.39 -24.04
N LEU A 230 21.06 40.83 -23.81
CA LEU A 230 21.63 41.97 -24.52
C LEU A 230 21.78 41.68 -26.01
N ARG A 231 22.19 40.48 -26.40
CA ARG A 231 22.36 40.14 -27.83
C ARG A 231 21.03 40.22 -28.55
N HIS A 232 19.99 39.64 -27.96
CA HIS A 232 18.62 39.68 -28.47
C HIS A 232 18.08 41.11 -28.53
N ALA A 233 18.37 41.91 -27.50
CA ALA A 233 18.00 43.33 -27.46
C ALA A 233 18.66 44.15 -28.58
N LEU A 234 19.94 43.91 -28.88
CA LEU A 234 20.65 44.62 -29.93
C LEU A 234 20.03 44.38 -31.32
N ASP A 235 19.42 43.20 -31.55
CA ASP A 235 18.76 42.88 -32.82
C ASP A 235 17.31 43.37 -32.90
N HIS A 236 16.63 43.49 -31.76
CA HIS A 236 15.18 43.60 -31.74
C HIS A 236 14.61 44.73 -30.90
N ALA A 237 15.37 45.44 -30.08
CA ALA A 237 14.86 46.57 -29.30
C ALA A 237 14.77 47.85 -30.14
N ASP A 238 13.83 48.75 -29.80
CA ASP A 238 13.77 50.11 -30.35
C ASP A 238 14.74 51.06 -29.64
N LEU A 239 15.01 50.79 -28.36
CA LEU A 239 15.90 51.56 -27.52
C LEU A 239 16.42 50.71 -26.35
N ILE A 240 17.75 50.68 -26.20
CA ILE A 240 18.42 50.11 -25.02
C ILE A 240 18.79 51.27 -24.08
N LEU A 241 18.31 51.19 -22.85
CA LEU A 241 18.54 52.13 -21.77
C LEU A 241 19.57 51.53 -20.82
N ASP A 242 20.82 51.98 -21.00
CA ASP A 242 21.94 51.64 -20.13
C ASP A 242 21.91 52.54 -18.88
N ILE A 243 21.28 52.03 -17.81
CA ILE A 243 21.02 52.78 -16.58
C ILE A 243 22.33 53.24 -15.93
N ASP A 244 23.38 52.44 -16.02
CA ASP A 244 24.67 52.71 -15.40
C ASP A 244 25.41 53.85 -16.13
N ARG A 245 25.43 53.85 -17.47
CA ARG A 245 25.98 54.98 -18.22
C ARG A 245 25.11 56.24 -18.11
N MET A 246 23.79 56.09 -18.14
CA MET A 246 22.87 57.21 -17.95
C MET A 246 22.99 57.87 -16.58
N THR A 247 23.29 57.10 -15.53
CA THR A 247 23.53 57.64 -14.18
C THR A 247 24.65 58.68 -14.20
N LYS A 248 25.74 58.41 -14.93
CA LYS A 248 26.93 59.26 -15.02
C LYS A 248 26.85 60.36 -16.08
N ASN A 249 25.96 60.22 -17.07
CA ASN A 249 25.95 61.07 -18.25
C ASN A 249 24.57 61.71 -18.50
N PRO A 250 24.37 62.99 -18.12
CA PRO A 250 23.15 63.73 -18.39
C PRO A 250 22.80 63.83 -19.89
N GLY A 251 23.82 63.90 -20.76
CA GLY A 251 23.62 63.92 -22.20
C GLY A 251 22.99 62.64 -22.73
N LEU A 252 23.38 61.47 -22.18
CA LEU A 252 22.73 60.19 -22.53
C LEU A 252 21.28 60.15 -22.07
N ARG A 253 20.95 60.70 -20.89
CA ARG A 253 19.56 60.80 -20.42
C ARG A 253 18.71 61.67 -21.35
N GLN A 254 19.23 62.83 -21.75
CA GLN A 254 18.55 63.73 -22.67
C GLN A 254 18.35 63.07 -24.05
N ASN A 255 19.37 62.38 -24.57
CA ASN A 255 19.27 61.66 -25.85
C ASN A 255 18.23 60.54 -25.78
N ALA A 256 18.21 59.77 -24.68
CA ALA A 256 17.22 58.73 -24.45
C ALA A 256 15.80 59.30 -24.37
N ARG A 257 15.60 60.44 -23.69
CA ARG A 257 14.32 61.16 -23.64
C ARG A 257 13.86 61.59 -25.04
N SER A 258 14.73 62.24 -25.82
CA SER A 258 14.40 62.64 -27.18
C SER A 258 14.08 61.44 -28.08
N ARG A 259 14.75 60.30 -27.86
CA ARG A 259 14.45 59.05 -28.57
C ARG A 259 13.10 58.46 -28.17
N LEU A 260 12.73 58.48 -26.89
CA LEU A 260 11.40 58.08 -26.43
C LEU A 260 10.30 58.94 -27.07
N GLU A 261 10.48 60.26 -27.12
CA GLU A 261 9.55 61.18 -27.80
C GLU A 261 9.42 60.83 -29.29
N ALA A 262 10.53 60.56 -29.99
CA ALA A 262 10.52 60.13 -31.39
C ALA A 262 9.84 58.77 -31.63
N LEU A 263 9.86 57.87 -30.64
CA LEU A 263 9.12 56.60 -30.64
C LEU A 263 7.64 56.78 -30.25
N GLY A 264 7.20 58.03 -30.05
CA GLY A 264 5.84 58.34 -29.64
C GLY A 264 5.54 57.99 -28.20
N VAL A 265 6.55 57.99 -27.31
CA VAL A 265 6.42 57.72 -25.86
C VAL A 265 6.63 59.04 -25.08
N PRO A 266 5.62 59.92 -25.02
CA PRO A 266 5.75 61.24 -24.38
C PRO A 266 5.67 61.17 -22.85
N GLY A 267 6.12 62.23 -22.19
CA GLY A 267 5.87 62.47 -20.76
C GLY A 267 6.72 61.65 -19.78
N VAL A 268 7.68 60.86 -20.27
CA VAL A 268 8.61 60.09 -19.44
C VAL A 268 9.87 60.91 -19.20
N ASP A 269 10.07 61.34 -17.96
CA ASP A 269 11.26 62.11 -17.55
C ASP A 269 12.33 61.20 -16.92
N LEU A 270 13.49 61.13 -17.57
CA LEU A 270 14.60 60.28 -17.15
C LEU A 270 15.63 61.01 -16.27
N GLU A 271 15.45 62.30 -15.95
CA GLU A 271 16.44 63.11 -15.22
C GLU A 271 16.87 62.46 -13.89
N GLY A 272 15.92 61.85 -13.18
CA GLY A 272 16.14 61.19 -11.89
C GLY A 272 16.61 59.73 -11.98
N VAL A 273 16.85 59.19 -13.17
CA VAL A 273 17.37 57.83 -13.35
C VAL A 273 18.79 57.77 -12.81
N HIS A 274 18.93 57.12 -11.65
CA HIS A 274 20.19 56.91 -10.97
C HIS A 274 20.21 55.51 -10.37
N ALA A 275 21.31 54.79 -10.55
CA ALA A 275 21.53 53.51 -9.89
C ALA A 275 22.85 53.50 -9.10
N PRO A 276 22.88 52.86 -7.92
CA PRO A 276 24.12 52.70 -7.18
C PRO A 276 25.06 51.79 -7.97
N GLN A 277 26.27 52.28 -8.23
CA GLN A 277 27.33 51.55 -8.93
C GLN A 277 28.41 51.17 -7.95
N ARG A 278 28.85 49.92 -7.97
CA ARG A 278 29.86 49.45 -7.04
C ARG A 278 31.25 49.59 -7.62
N TRP A 279 32.19 49.95 -6.76
CA TRP A 279 33.61 49.80 -7.03
C TRP A 279 34.11 48.44 -6.56
N TYR A 280 34.94 47.82 -7.39
CA TYR A 280 35.50 46.49 -7.17
C TYR A 280 37.01 46.57 -7.04
N GLN A 281 37.56 45.87 -6.05
CA GLN A 281 39.00 45.72 -5.86
C GLN A 281 39.62 44.92 -7.00
N PRO A 282 40.93 45.08 -7.29
CA PRO A 282 41.61 44.30 -8.34
C PRO A 282 41.40 42.78 -8.22
N SER A 283 41.50 42.22 -7.02
CA SER A 283 41.28 40.79 -6.79
C SER A 283 39.83 40.34 -7.03
N GLU A 284 38.85 41.21 -6.75
CA GLU A 284 37.44 40.94 -7.07
C GLU A 284 37.22 40.98 -8.59
N LEU A 285 37.89 41.91 -9.28
CA LEU A 285 37.82 42.02 -10.73
C LEU A 285 38.35 40.77 -11.42
N ASP A 286 39.40 40.14 -10.90
CA ASP A 286 39.94 38.90 -11.46
C ASP A 286 38.91 37.76 -11.38
N PHE A 287 38.19 37.64 -10.26
CA PHE A 287 37.07 36.69 -10.13
C PHE A 287 36.00 36.92 -11.21
N TYR A 288 35.53 38.17 -11.36
CA TYR A 288 34.47 38.49 -12.33
C TYR A 288 34.93 38.30 -13.78
N ARG A 289 36.12 38.80 -14.12
CA ARG A 289 36.70 38.69 -15.46
C ARG A 289 36.86 37.24 -15.91
N ALA A 290 37.25 36.35 -15.00
CA ALA A 290 37.37 34.94 -15.31
C ALA A 290 36.01 34.34 -15.74
N GLN A 291 34.91 34.68 -15.06
CA GLN A 291 33.59 34.16 -15.43
C GLN A 291 32.99 34.86 -16.65
N GLU A 292 33.27 36.16 -16.83
CA GLU A 292 32.88 36.92 -18.02
C GLU A 292 33.54 36.34 -19.28
N ALA A 293 34.84 36.04 -19.21
CA ALA A 293 35.56 35.37 -20.30
C ALA A 293 34.97 33.99 -20.60
N ARG A 294 34.71 33.17 -19.55
CA ARG A 294 34.01 31.88 -19.71
C ARG A 294 32.65 32.04 -20.41
N ALA A 295 31.88 33.08 -20.06
CA ALA A 295 30.56 33.33 -20.66
C ALA A 295 30.65 33.71 -22.14
N ILE A 296 31.60 34.58 -22.50
CA ILE A 296 31.86 34.93 -23.90
C ILE A 296 32.27 33.69 -24.70
N GLU A 297 33.22 32.91 -24.20
CA GLU A 297 33.68 31.68 -24.85
C GLU A 297 32.53 30.68 -25.06
N LEU A 298 31.70 30.46 -24.03
CA LEU A 298 30.55 29.56 -24.13
C LEU A 298 29.54 30.03 -25.19
N LEU A 299 29.26 31.33 -25.23
CA LEU A 299 28.34 31.91 -26.22
C LEU A 299 28.87 31.72 -27.65
N GLU A 300 30.15 32.00 -27.89
CA GLU A 300 30.79 31.81 -29.20
C GLU A 300 30.75 30.34 -29.64
N GLN A 301 31.14 29.42 -28.74
CA GLN A 301 31.12 27.98 -29.01
C GLN A 301 29.70 27.46 -29.31
N SER A 302 28.69 28.13 -28.77
CA SER A 302 27.28 27.82 -28.98
C SER A 302 26.66 28.54 -30.19
N GLY A 303 27.47 29.23 -31.00
CA GLY A 303 27.04 29.91 -32.23
C GLY A 303 26.44 31.30 -32.03
N VAL A 304 26.52 31.88 -30.83
CA VAL A 304 26.08 33.25 -30.55
C VAL A 304 27.24 34.21 -30.76
N SER A 305 27.16 35.08 -31.77
CA SER A 305 28.19 36.10 -32.00
C SER A 305 28.25 37.09 -30.83
N THR A 306 29.45 37.29 -30.30
CA THR A 306 29.78 38.17 -29.17
C THR A 306 30.35 39.51 -29.60
N GLU A 307 30.64 39.72 -30.89
CA GLU A 307 31.25 40.95 -31.41
C GLU A 307 30.43 42.19 -31.03
N ALA A 308 29.12 42.15 -31.26
CA ALA A 308 28.22 43.24 -30.91
C ALA A 308 28.10 43.45 -29.39
N LEU A 309 28.23 42.39 -28.59
CA LEU A 309 28.23 42.48 -27.11
C LEU A 309 29.49 43.19 -26.62
N ILE A 310 30.65 42.76 -27.13
CA ILE A 310 31.95 43.34 -26.81
C ILE A 310 31.98 44.80 -27.26
N ALA A 311 31.51 45.11 -28.46
CA ALA A 311 31.42 46.48 -28.96
C ALA A 311 30.49 47.37 -28.11
N PHE A 312 29.34 46.83 -27.68
CA PHE A 312 28.41 47.58 -26.81
C PHE A 312 29.03 47.89 -25.44
N CYS A 313 29.73 46.91 -24.85
CA CYS A 313 30.42 47.10 -23.58
C CYS A 313 31.63 48.04 -23.74
N GLY A 314 32.50 47.80 -24.71
CA GLY A 314 33.81 48.45 -24.75
C GLY A 314 34.62 48.21 -23.48
N ASP A 315 35.77 48.89 -23.37
CA ASP A 315 36.75 48.63 -22.31
C ASP A 315 36.29 49.16 -20.94
N ASP A 316 35.47 50.21 -20.92
CA ASP A 316 35.11 50.98 -19.72
C ASP A 316 33.76 50.61 -19.10
N TYR A 317 32.92 49.80 -19.76
CA TYR A 317 31.58 49.48 -19.22
C TYR A 317 31.61 48.76 -17.86
N TRP A 318 32.72 48.07 -17.64
CA TRP A 318 32.98 47.26 -16.47
C TRP A 318 33.62 48.04 -15.32
N SER A 319 34.11 49.26 -15.57
CA SER A 319 34.87 50.04 -14.60
C SER A 319 34.01 51.13 -13.95
N ALA A 320 33.76 50.98 -12.65
CA ALA A 320 33.42 52.13 -11.82
C ALA A 320 34.73 52.80 -11.37
N ALA A 321 34.76 54.14 -11.37
CA ALA A 321 35.85 54.85 -10.69
C ALA A 321 35.84 54.48 -9.20
N PRO A 322 37.00 54.41 -8.53
CA PRO A 322 37.06 54.24 -7.08
C PRO A 322 36.16 55.27 -6.41
N HIS A 323 35.20 54.80 -5.61
CA HIS A 323 34.48 55.69 -4.72
C HIS A 323 35.50 56.27 -3.75
N ALA A 324 35.76 57.58 -3.84
CA ALA A 324 36.57 58.31 -2.88
C ALA A 324 35.92 58.37 -1.49
N ASP A 325 34.69 57.86 -1.35
CA ASP A 325 33.95 57.88 -0.10
C ASP A 325 34.31 56.68 0.79
N ALA A 326 35.22 56.93 1.73
CA ALA A 326 35.60 55.97 2.77
C ALA A 326 34.40 55.47 3.61
N SER A 327 33.31 56.24 3.67
CA SER A 327 32.05 55.85 4.35
C SER A 327 31.37 54.68 3.64
N ALA A 328 31.21 54.77 2.31
CA ALA A 328 30.63 53.70 1.50
C ALA A 328 31.48 52.42 1.55
N ALA A 329 32.80 52.54 1.58
CA ALA A 329 33.70 51.40 1.74
C ALA A 329 33.59 50.74 3.12
N ALA A 330 33.35 51.52 4.18
CA ALA A 330 33.14 51.00 5.54
C ALA A 330 31.78 50.31 5.69
N GLU A 331 30.71 50.91 5.16
CA GLU A 331 29.38 50.30 5.11
C GLU A 331 29.41 49.00 4.30
N TYR A 332 30.14 48.98 3.19
CA TYR A 332 30.33 47.80 2.36
C TYR A 332 31.05 46.67 3.11
N ARG A 333 32.17 46.96 3.79
CA ARG A 333 32.86 45.98 4.64
C ARG A 333 31.95 45.42 5.75
N ALA A 334 31.09 46.25 6.32
CA ALA A 334 30.12 45.80 7.33
C ALA A 334 29.04 44.88 6.73
N ILE A 335 28.59 45.13 5.49
CA ILE A 335 27.65 44.24 4.78
C ILE A 335 28.32 42.91 4.46
N VAL A 336 29.54 42.91 3.91
CA VAL A 336 30.28 41.68 3.60
C VAL A 336 30.47 40.84 4.85
N ARG A 337 30.91 41.46 5.95
CA ARG A 337 31.08 40.75 7.22
C ARG A 337 29.77 40.12 7.70
N ARG A 338 28.63 40.82 7.60
CA ARG A 338 27.32 40.25 7.94
C ARG A 338 26.92 39.08 7.03
N LEU A 339 27.26 39.15 5.75
CA LEU A 339 26.98 38.05 4.81
C LEU A 339 27.89 36.84 5.07
N GLU A 340 29.15 37.05 5.43
CA GLU A 340 30.07 35.99 5.86
C GLU A 340 29.61 35.36 7.19
N GLU A 341 29.19 36.18 8.16
CA GLU A 341 28.59 35.72 9.42
C GLU A 341 27.31 34.90 9.16
N HIS A 342 26.45 35.34 8.25
CA HIS A 342 25.25 34.58 7.85
C HIS A 342 25.61 33.28 7.13
N ALA A 343 26.58 33.29 6.20
CA ALA A 343 27.02 32.09 5.50
C ALA A 343 27.56 31.04 6.47
N GLN A 344 28.35 31.47 7.46
CA GLN A 344 28.86 30.59 8.53
C GLN A 344 27.73 30.05 9.40
N GLU A 345 26.72 30.86 9.75
CA GLU A 345 25.56 30.37 10.50
C GLU A 345 24.72 29.40 9.66
N TYR A 346 24.58 29.62 8.35
CA TYR A 346 23.93 28.68 7.45
C TYR A 346 24.66 27.34 7.38
N ASP A 347 25.99 27.35 7.23
CA ASP A 347 26.80 26.13 7.28
C ASP A 347 26.62 25.40 8.62
N ARG A 348 26.55 26.16 9.74
CA ARG A 348 26.32 25.60 11.07
C ARG A 348 24.93 24.99 11.22
N VAL A 349 23.90 25.65 10.69
CA VAL A 349 22.51 25.15 10.67
C VAL A 349 22.41 23.91 9.79
N ALA A 350 23.01 23.92 8.60
CA ALA A 350 23.02 22.79 7.68
C ALA A 350 23.72 21.57 8.30
N GLU A 351 24.84 21.75 8.99
CA GLU A 351 25.53 20.65 9.67
C GLU A 351 24.73 20.14 10.89
N THR A 352 24.00 21.03 11.57
CA THR A 352 23.07 20.64 12.65
C THR A 352 21.89 19.84 12.10
N GLU A 353 21.30 20.27 10.99
CA GLU A 353 20.18 19.59 10.34
C GLU A 353 20.60 18.23 9.78
N LYS A 354 21.78 18.14 9.16
CA LYS A 354 22.40 16.88 8.76
C LYS A 354 22.61 15.95 9.95
N THR A 355 23.08 16.46 11.09
CA THR A 355 23.24 15.66 12.31
C THR A 355 21.89 15.16 12.82
N ASN A 356 20.86 16.01 12.82
CA ASN A 356 19.50 15.61 13.20
C ASN A 356 18.94 14.55 12.25
N LEU A 357 19.11 14.71 10.94
CA LEU A 357 18.71 13.72 9.94
C LEU A 357 19.42 12.38 10.15
N LEU A 358 20.73 12.39 10.43
CA LEU A 358 21.48 11.17 10.74
C LEU A 358 20.95 10.48 12.01
N ASN A 359 20.58 11.25 13.03
CA ASN A 359 19.95 10.71 14.24
C ASN A 359 18.58 10.10 13.92
N THR A 360 17.73 10.78 13.14
CA THR A 360 16.43 10.25 12.71
C THR A 360 16.61 8.97 11.89
N VAL A 361 17.58 8.91 10.97
CA VAL A 361 17.89 7.69 10.21
C VAL A 361 18.29 6.55 11.14
N HIS A 362 19.07 6.84 12.19
CA HIS A 362 19.46 5.86 13.20
C HIS A 362 18.26 5.35 14.01
N GLU A 363 17.38 6.25 14.46
CA GLU A 363 16.14 5.92 15.17
C GLU A 363 15.21 5.07 14.30
N VAL A 364 14.99 5.46 13.05
CA VAL A 364 14.18 4.69 12.09
C VAL A 364 14.79 3.31 11.84
N SER A 365 16.11 3.21 11.72
CA SER A 365 16.80 1.92 11.57
C SER A 365 16.62 1.02 12.80
N ALA A 366 16.67 1.60 14.02
CA ALA A 366 16.42 0.86 15.25
C ALA A 366 14.97 0.38 15.36
N HIS A 367 13.99 1.22 14.98
CA HIS A 367 12.59 0.84 14.90
C HIS A 367 12.35 -0.28 13.87
N TYR A 368 13.00 -0.20 12.71
CA TYR A 368 12.90 -1.24 11.68
C TYR A 368 13.45 -2.58 12.19
N ALA A 369 14.63 -2.59 12.83
CA ALA A 369 15.19 -3.79 13.44
C ALA A 369 14.30 -4.37 14.57
N ALA A 370 13.62 -3.52 15.35
CA ALA A 370 12.64 -3.97 16.34
C ALA A 370 11.41 -4.60 15.68
N LEU A 371 10.91 -4.00 14.59
CA LEU A 371 9.79 -4.51 13.82
C LEU A 371 10.11 -5.88 13.19
N GLU A 372 11.31 -6.07 12.64
CA GLU A 372 11.76 -7.36 12.14
C GLU A 372 11.72 -8.46 13.21
N LYS A 373 12.12 -8.15 14.45
CA LYS A 373 12.03 -9.10 15.58
C LYS A 373 10.58 -9.46 15.91
N VAL A 374 9.69 -8.48 15.93
CA VAL A 374 8.25 -8.71 16.16
C VAL A 374 7.66 -9.57 15.05
N HIS A 375 7.99 -9.27 13.79
CA HIS A 375 7.55 -10.05 12.63
C HIS A 375 8.05 -11.51 12.70
N ALA A 376 9.32 -11.71 13.06
CA ALA A 376 9.88 -13.05 13.22
C ALA A 376 9.19 -13.83 14.36
N ALA A 377 8.91 -13.19 15.49
CA ALA A 377 8.17 -13.81 16.60
C ALA A 377 6.73 -14.19 16.19
N ALA A 378 6.02 -13.29 15.51
CA ALA A 378 4.67 -13.55 15.02
C ALA A 378 4.64 -14.68 13.98
N THR A 379 5.68 -14.78 13.13
CA THR A 379 5.82 -15.88 12.17
C THR A 379 6.00 -17.21 12.89
N ALA A 380 6.87 -17.28 13.90
CA ALA A 380 7.08 -18.49 14.69
C ALA A 380 5.82 -18.93 15.45
N GLU A 381 5.06 -17.97 15.99
CA GLU A 381 3.77 -18.25 16.65
C GLU A 381 2.74 -18.81 15.65
N ASN A 382 2.64 -18.23 14.45
CA ASN A 382 1.77 -18.73 13.38
C ASN A 382 2.15 -20.16 12.97
N ASP A 383 3.44 -20.48 12.84
CA ASP A 383 3.91 -21.84 12.52
C ASP A 383 3.59 -22.85 13.63
N GLU A 384 3.60 -22.42 14.90
CA GLU A 384 3.15 -23.24 16.02
C GLU A 384 1.64 -23.47 15.99
N LEU A 385 0.85 -22.41 15.75
CA LEU A 385 -0.60 -22.51 15.62
C LEU A 385 -1.00 -23.41 14.44
N ALA A 386 -0.30 -23.33 13.31
CA ALA A 386 -0.53 -24.20 12.15
C ALA A 386 -0.31 -25.68 12.50
N ARG A 387 0.79 -26.01 13.19
CA ARG A 387 1.04 -27.39 13.66
C ARG A 387 -0.01 -27.89 14.66
N LYS A 388 -0.43 -27.02 15.59
CA LYS A 388 -1.53 -27.33 16.53
C LYS A 388 -2.84 -27.58 15.80
N LEU A 389 -3.15 -26.80 14.77
CA LEU A 389 -4.35 -26.96 13.95
C LEU A 389 -4.33 -28.29 13.20
N GLU A 390 -3.21 -28.66 12.58
CA GLU A 390 -3.05 -29.93 11.87
C GLU A 390 -3.25 -31.13 12.82
N THR A 391 -2.70 -31.04 14.04
CA THR A 391 -2.88 -32.08 15.07
C THR A 391 -4.34 -32.19 15.53
N ALA A 392 -5.01 -31.05 15.72
CA ALA A 392 -6.43 -31.01 16.08
C ALA A 392 -7.32 -31.58 14.96
N GLN A 393 -7.02 -31.28 13.71
CA GLN A 393 -7.72 -31.85 12.54
C GLN A 393 -7.57 -33.36 12.48
N ALA A 394 -6.34 -33.89 12.63
CA ALA A 394 -6.10 -35.33 12.68
C ALA A 394 -6.88 -36.01 13.84
N THR A 395 -6.97 -35.34 15.00
CA THR A 395 -7.74 -35.84 16.14
C THR A 395 -9.24 -35.89 15.84
N VAL A 396 -9.77 -34.85 15.20
CA VAL A 396 -11.19 -34.79 14.79
C VAL A 396 -11.51 -35.89 13.78
N GLU A 397 -10.63 -36.12 12.80
CA GLU A 397 -10.79 -37.20 11.82
C GLU A 397 -10.79 -38.58 12.49
N ALA A 398 -9.86 -38.83 13.42
CA ALA A 398 -9.80 -40.07 14.18
C ALA A 398 -11.06 -40.30 15.01
N LEU A 399 -11.53 -39.29 15.74
CA LEU A 399 -12.77 -39.36 16.52
C LEU A 399 -14.01 -39.55 15.63
N SER A 400 -14.02 -38.96 14.44
CA SER A 400 -15.09 -39.15 13.46
C SER A 400 -15.14 -40.59 12.95
N ALA A 401 -13.97 -41.19 12.68
CA ALA A 401 -13.86 -42.59 12.30
C ALA A 401 -14.31 -43.53 13.44
N GLU A 402 -13.84 -43.30 14.67
CA GLU A 402 -14.25 -44.07 15.85
C GLU A 402 -15.77 -43.96 16.09
N LYS A 403 -16.35 -42.77 15.95
CA LYS A 403 -17.80 -42.57 16.00
C LYS A 403 -18.52 -43.40 14.93
N GLY A 404 -17.98 -43.46 13.71
CA GLY A 404 -18.51 -44.31 12.65
C GLY A 404 -18.55 -45.79 13.04
N GLU A 405 -17.43 -46.32 13.54
CA GLU A 405 -17.33 -47.72 13.99
C GLU A 405 -18.29 -48.01 15.15
N LEU A 406 -18.41 -47.10 16.12
CA LEU A 406 -19.34 -47.25 17.23
C LEU A 406 -20.80 -47.26 16.77
N LEU A 407 -21.16 -46.45 15.77
CA LEU A 407 -22.52 -46.47 15.19
C LEU A 407 -22.82 -47.78 14.48
N ASP A 408 -21.84 -48.34 13.74
CA ASP A 408 -21.99 -49.64 13.09
C ASP A 408 -22.14 -50.77 14.11
N ARG A 409 -21.32 -50.77 15.17
CA ARG A 409 -21.45 -51.72 16.29
C ARG A 409 -22.79 -51.59 17.02
N LEU A 410 -23.28 -50.37 17.21
CA LEU A 410 -24.60 -50.13 17.81
C LEU A 410 -25.72 -50.70 16.92
N LYS A 411 -25.60 -50.54 15.60
CA LYS A 411 -26.56 -51.09 14.63
C LYS A 411 -26.56 -52.61 14.65
N GLU A 412 -25.39 -53.23 14.71
CA GLU A 412 -25.23 -54.69 14.83
C GLU A 412 -25.83 -55.20 16.15
N ALA A 413 -25.49 -54.58 17.29
CA ALA A 413 -26.04 -54.91 18.60
C ALA A 413 -27.57 -54.77 18.65
N SER A 414 -28.11 -53.72 18.05
CA SER A 414 -29.56 -53.53 17.90
C SER A 414 -30.19 -54.66 17.08
N GLY A 415 -29.56 -55.07 15.98
CA GLY A 415 -29.97 -56.24 15.19
C GLY A 415 -29.96 -57.54 16.01
N HIS A 416 -28.92 -57.77 16.82
CA HIS A 416 -28.88 -58.90 17.75
C HIS A 416 -30.01 -58.86 18.77
N TYR A 417 -30.31 -57.68 19.33
CA TYR A 417 -31.40 -57.53 20.29
C TYR A 417 -32.76 -57.87 19.67
N VAL A 418 -33.04 -57.40 18.46
CA VAL A 418 -34.26 -57.76 17.72
C VAL A 418 -34.36 -59.28 17.47
N ASN A 419 -33.23 -59.93 17.14
CA ASN A 419 -33.20 -61.39 16.97
C ASN A 419 -33.42 -62.13 18.30
N LEU A 420 -32.84 -61.63 19.40
CA LEU A 420 -33.01 -62.20 20.73
C LEU A 420 -34.46 -62.08 21.19
N ASP A 421 -35.10 -60.92 20.96
CA ASP A 421 -36.50 -60.68 21.28
C ASP A 421 -37.43 -61.64 20.51
N ARG A 422 -37.15 -61.86 19.21
CA ARG A 422 -37.85 -62.87 18.41
C ARG A 422 -37.64 -64.30 18.94
N ALA A 423 -36.41 -64.65 19.33
CA ALA A 423 -36.11 -65.96 19.91
C ALA A 423 -36.79 -66.16 21.27
N PHE A 424 -36.86 -65.12 22.09
CA PHE A 424 -37.54 -65.16 23.38
C PHE A 424 -39.06 -65.33 23.20
N ALA A 425 -39.66 -64.65 22.24
CA ALA A 425 -41.06 -64.85 21.87
C ALA A 425 -41.32 -66.30 21.41
N ALA A 426 -40.47 -66.84 20.53
CA ALA A 426 -40.59 -68.23 20.07
C ALA A 426 -40.44 -69.24 21.22
N ALA A 427 -39.47 -69.05 22.11
CA ALA A 427 -39.26 -69.91 23.27
C ALA A 427 -40.43 -69.84 24.26
N LYS A 428 -41.06 -68.68 24.39
CA LYS A 428 -42.28 -68.51 25.20
C LYS A 428 -43.44 -69.35 24.64
N ASP A 429 -43.69 -69.25 23.33
CA ASP A 429 -44.73 -70.04 22.65
C ASP A 429 -44.45 -71.56 22.76
N GLU A 430 -43.18 -71.97 22.63
CA GLU A 430 -42.76 -73.37 22.81
C GLU A 430 -42.98 -73.84 24.27
N THR A 431 -42.65 -73.00 25.25
CA THR A 431 -42.88 -73.33 26.67
C THR A 431 -44.38 -73.47 26.99
N GLU A 432 -45.23 -72.64 26.37
CA GLU A 432 -46.68 -72.71 26.51
C GLU A 432 -47.22 -74.00 25.90
N THR A 433 -46.74 -74.37 24.70
CA THR A 433 -47.06 -75.66 24.06
C THR A 433 -46.64 -76.85 24.92
N LEU A 434 -45.42 -76.83 25.48
CA LEU A 434 -44.92 -77.89 26.36
C LEU A 434 -45.74 -78.00 27.67
N ARG A 435 -46.26 -76.89 28.21
CA ARG A 435 -47.15 -76.91 29.38
C ARG A 435 -48.48 -77.59 29.05
N GLU A 436 -49.05 -77.33 27.89
CA GLU A 436 -50.28 -78.02 27.44
C GLU A 436 -50.06 -79.52 27.25
N GLN A 437 -48.93 -79.91 26.66
CA GLN A 437 -48.54 -81.32 26.53
C GLN A 437 -48.35 -81.99 27.89
N LEU A 438 -47.68 -81.32 28.85
CA LEU A 438 -47.48 -81.84 30.19
C LEU A 438 -48.80 -82.02 30.94
N ALA A 439 -49.74 -81.07 30.82
CA ALA A 439 -51.06 -81.18 31.42
C ALA A 439 -51.83 -82.40 30.86
N THR A 440 -51.71 -82.65 29.55
CA THR A 440 -52.28 -83.83 28.89
C THR A 440 -51.67 -85.12 29.44
N ALA A 441 -50.33 -85.21 29.48
CA ALA A 441 -49.62 -86.37 30.00
C ALA A 441 -49.91 -86.65 31.50
N GLN A 442 -50.09 -85.60 32.32
CA GLN A 442 -50.50 -85.75 33.72
C GLN A 442 -51.91 -86.32 33.88
N SER A 443 -52.82 -85.96 32.98
CA SER A 443 -54.16 -86.56 32.93
C SER A 443 -54.08 -88.04 32.58
N GLU A 444 -53.31 -88.42 31.55
CA GLU A 444 -53.09 -89.82 31.15
C GLU A 444 -52.42 -90.65 32.27
N ALA A 445 -51.40 -90.09 32.93
CA ALA A 445 -50.75 -90.75 34.06
C ALA A 445 -51.71 -91.01 35.22
N SER A 446 -52.61 -90.06 35.50
CA SER A 446 -53.64 -90.21 36.54
C SER A 446 -54.64 -91.32 36.19
N GLU A 447 -55.02 -91.44 34.92
CA GLU A 447 -55.88 -92.52 34.42
C GLU A 447 -55.20 -93.89 34.52
N LEU A 448 -53.92 -93.98 34.14
CA LEU A 448 -53.12 -95.20 34.30
C LEU A 448 -52.96 -95.59 35.77
N HIS A 449 -52.76 -94.63 36.67
CA HIS A 449 -52.65 -94.90 38.10
C HIS A 449 -53.96 -95.48 38.67
N ALA A 450 -55.11 -94.96 38.25
CA ALA A 450 -56.43 -95.52 38.62
C ALA A 450 -56.59 -96.96 38.11
N ARG A 451 -56.11 -97.28 36.90
CA ARG A 451 -56.10 -98.65 36.35
C ARG A 451 -55.21 -99.60 37.15
N ILE A 452 -53.99 -99.17 37.53
CA ILE A 452 -53.08 -99.99 38.34
C ILE A 452 -53.72 -100.30 39.69
N HIS A 453 -54.37 -99.32 40.32
CA HIS A 453 -55.07 -99.51 41.59
C HIS A 453 -56.21 -100.53 41.48
N ALA A 454 -56.98 -100.48 40.38
CA ALA A 454 -58.04 -101.45 40.11
C ALA A 454 -57.50 -102.88 39.89
N LEU A 455 -56.36 -103.02 39.20
CA LEU A 455 -55.68 -104.31 39.01
C LEU A 455 -55.11 -104.86 40.32
N GLY A 456 -54.59 -104.00 41.20
CA GLY A 456 -54.13 -104.39 42.55
C GLY A 456 -55.24 -105.04 43.38
N ALA A 457 -56.43 -104.42 43.40
CA ALA A 457 -57.59 -104.97 44.10
C ALA A 457 -58.05 -106.33 43.53
N ALA A 458 -57.99 -106.50 42.21
CA ALA A 458 -58.30 -107.78 41.58
C ALA A 458 -57.29 -108.88 41.97
N ASN A 459 -56.00 -108.53 42.08
CA ASN A 459 -54.95 -109.48 42.43
C ASN A 459 -55.01 -109.93 43.90
N GLU A 460 -55.39 -109.05 44.83
CA GLU A 460 -55.65 -109.44 46.23
C GLU A 460 -56.82 -110.44 46.33
N THR A 461 -57.87 -110.23 45.53
CA THR A 461 -59.03 -111.14 45.48
C THR A 461 -58.62 -112.53 44.99
N LEU A 462 -57.80 -112.60 43.93
CA LEU A 462 -57.23 -113.85 43.42
C LEU A 462 -56.27 -114.52 44.42
N GLY A 463 -55.48 -113.73 45.16
CA GLY A 463 -54.59 -114.23 46.20
C GLY A 463 -55.33 -115.00 47.30
N ALA A 464 -56.48 -114.47 47.76
CA ALA A 464 -57.32 -115.12 48.75
C ALA A 464 -57.91 -116.47 48.26
N GLU A 465 -58.27 -116.57 46.98
CA GLU A 465 -58.76 -117.83 46.39
C GLU A 465 -57.66 -118.92 46.32
N VAL A 466 -56.42 -118.54 46.02
CA VAL A 466 -55.28 -119.47 45.95
C VAL A 466 -54.90 -120.02 47.33
N GLU A 467 -55.04 -119.23 48.39
CA GLU A 467 -54.79 -119.67 49.77
C GLU A 467 -55.82 -120.72 50.23
N ASP A 468 -57.11 -120.50 49.94
CA ASP A 468 -58.19 -121.48 50.22
C ASP A 468 -57.94 -122.82 49.49
N TRP A 469 -57.44 -122.77 48.25
CA TRP A 469 -57.06 -123.97 47.51
C TRP A 469 -55.86 -124.71 48.12
N HIS A 470 -54.84 -124.00 48.61
CA HIS A 470 -53.70 -124.62 49.28
C HIS A 470 -54.12 -125.36 50.56
N ASP A 471 -54.99 -124.77 51.38
CA ASP A 471 -55.50 -125.38 52.61
C ASP A 471 -56.36 -126.63 52.35
N LYS A 472 -57.11 -126.66 51.24
CA LYS A 472 -57.83 -127.86 50.79
C LYS A 472 -56.87 -128.96 50.35
N HIS A 473 -55.80 -128.61 49.64
CA HIS A 473 -54.81 -129.58 49.16
C HIS A 473 -53.98 -130.18 50.31
N ALA A 474 -53.60 -129.38 51.32
CA ALA A 474 -52.89 -129.85 52.50
C ALA A 474 -53.69 -130.90 53.30
N ARG A 475 -55.00 -130.67 53.47
CA ARG A 475 -55.91 -131.63 54.13
C ARG A 475 -56.03 -132.96 53.37
N ALA A 476 -56.05 -132.91 52.04
CA ALA A 476 -56.07 -134.12 51.21
C ALA A 476 -54.77 -134.93 51.31
N ARG A 477 -53.61 -134.26 51.39
CA ARG A 477 -52.30 -134.92 51.56
C ARG A 477 -52.18 -135.65 52.89
N GLN A 478 -52.60 -135.03 54.00
CA GLN A 478 -52.59 -135.66 55.32
C GLN A 478 -53.42 -136.96 55.32
N ARG A 479 -54.62 -136.92 54.73
CA ARG A 479 -55.51 -138.09 54.62
C ARG A 479 -54.90 -139.24 53.82
N SER A 480 -54.13 -138.93 52.77
CA SER A 480 -53.43 -139.94 51.98
C SER A 480 -52.28 -140.60 52.75
N ALA A 481 -51.59 -139.86 53.62
CA ALA A 481 -50.50 -140.40 54.43
C ALA A 481 -51.02 -141.35 55.52
N ASP A 482 -52.15 -141.01 56.16
CA ASP A 482 -52.79 -141.87 57.17
C ASP A 482 -53.20 -143.23 56.57
N LEU A 483 -53.79 -143.22 55.37
CA LEU A 483 -54.19 -144.45 54.65
C LEU A 483 -53.00 -145.33 54.24
N GLN A 484 -51.85 -144.73 53.89
CA GLN A 484 -50.63 -145.49 53.59
C GLN A 484 -50.07 -146.20 54.83
N SER A 485 -50.17 -145.58 56.01
CA SER A 485 -49.74 -146.18 57.27
C SER A 485 -50.61 -147.37 57.68
N GLU A 486 -51.93 -147.27 57.48
CA GLU A 486 -52.88 -148.38 57.71
C GLU A 486 -52.60 -149.58 56.77
N LEU A 487 -52.29 -149.31 55.49
CA LEU A 487 -51.97 -150.34 54.51
C LEU A 487 -50.68 -151.11 54.89
N ALA A 488 -49.63 -150.39 55.29
CA ALA A 488 -48.36 -151.00 55.71
C ALA A 488 -48.53 -151.91 56.94
N MET A 489 -49.39 -151.53 57.89
CA MET A 489 -49.70 -152.36 59.05
C MET A 489 -50.43 -153.67 58.67
N ALA A 490 -51.36 -153.60 57.71
CA ALA A 490 -52.08 -154.78 57.24
C ALA A 490 -51.16 -155.76 56.49
N GLU A 491 -50.22 -155.25 55.68
CA GLU A 491 -49.24 -156.07 54.97
C GLU A 491 -48.27 -156.79 55.92
N ALA A 492 -47.82 -156.12 56.99
CA ALA A 492 -46.97 -156.73 58.01
C ALA A 492 -47.69 -157.88 58.76
N ALA A 493 -48.98 -157.72 59.06
CA ALA A 493 -49.79 -158.77 59.70
C ALA A 493 -49.98 -159.99 58.77
N LEU A 494 -50.15 -159.76 57.46
CA LEU A 494 -50.29 -160.81 56.45
C LEU A 494 -48.99 -161.62 56.29
N ALA A 495 -47.83 -160.97 56.33
CA ALA A 495 -46.52 -161.62 56.23
C ALA A 495 -46.25 -162.57 57.41
N ILE A 496 -46.62 -162.17 58.63
CA ILE A 496 -46.50 -163.00 59.84
C ILE A 496 -47.42 -164.23 59.77
N ALA A 497 -48.63 -164.08 59.24
CA ALA A 497 -49.55 -165.19 59.05
C ALA A 497 -49.03 -166.22 58.02
N ARG A 498 -48.43 -165.75 56.91
CA ARG A 498 -47.88 -166.62 55.86
C ARG A 498 -46.69 -167.45 56.33
N GLN A 499 -45.79 -166.91 57.14
CA GLN A 499 -44.66 -167.70 57.67
C GLN A 499 -45.10 -168.78 58.65
N ARG A 500 -46.14 -168.52 59.48
CA ARG A 500 -46.69 -169.54 60.39
C ARG A 500 -47.28 -170.74 59.65
N ILE A 501 -47.85 -170.53 58.47
CA ILE A 501 -48.40 -171.61 57.62
C ILE A 501 -47.27 -172.46 57.02
N LEU A 502 -46.20 -171.83 56.51
CA LEU A 502 -45.03 -172.53 55.95
C LEU A 502 -44.26 -173.36 57.00
N ALA A 503 -44.25 -172.94 58.27
CA ALA A 503 -43.64 -173.68 59.37
C ALA A 503 -44.43 -174.96 59.76
N ILE A 504 -45.72 -175.05 59.42
CA ILE A 504 -46.56 -176.22 59.70
C ILE A 504 -46.39 -177.29 58.59
N GLU A 505 -46.28 -176.86 57.33
CA GLU A 505 -46.25 -177.75 56.17
C GLU A 505 -44.95 -178.55 56.01
N SER A 506 -43.79 -178.02 56.45
CA SER A 506 -42.50 -178.71 56.32
C SER A 506 -42.26 -179.82 57.37
N SER A 507 -43.15 -179.97 58.37
CA SER A 507 -43.05 -181.01 59.41
C SER A 507 -43.64 -182.38 59.02
N ARG A 508 -44.25 -182.52 57.83
CA ARG A 508 -45.12 -183.67 57.48
C ARG A 508 -44.62 -184.68 56.43
N THR A 509 -43.44 -184.53 55.82
CA THR A 509 -42.98 -185.40 54.70
C THR A 509 -41.81 -186.34 55.03
N TRP A 510 -41.74 -186.86 56.27
CA TRP A 510 -40.75 -187.88 56.69
C TRP A 510 -41.27 -189.32 56.77
N ARG A 511 -42.49 -189.65 56.32
CA ARG A 511 -42.97 -191.05 56.28
C ARG A 511 -43.92 -191.27 55.10
N TRP A 512 -43.88 -192.50 54.55
CA TRP A 512 -44.65 -193.04 53.42
C TRP A 512 -44.01 -192.74 52.06
N THR A 513 -43.15 -193.59 51.48
CA THR A 513 -43.47 -194.97 51.10
C THR A 513 -42.21 -195.76 50.71
N ARG A 514 -41.97 -196.89 51.39
CA ARG A 514 -41.19 -198.04 50.91
C ARG A 514 -42.14 -199.23 50.95
N SER A 515 -42.19 -200.00 49.86
CA SER A 515 -42.95 -201.25 49.65
C SER A 515 -44.34 -201.13 49.00
N LEU A 516 -44.34 -201.00 47.68
CA LEU A 516 -44.89 -202.05 46.81
C LEU A 516 -43.82 -202.35 45.75
N ARG A 517 -43.34 -203.60 45.71
CA ARG A 517 -42.57 -204.16 44.59
C ARG A 517 -43.50 -205.12 43.85
N ARG A 518 -43.53 -204.99 42.52
CA ARG A 518 -43.82 -206.01 41.47
C ARG A 518 -45.30 -206.35 41.24
N ASP A 519 -45.81 -206.48 40.00
CA ASP A 519 -45.27 -206.95 38.70
C ASP A 519 -45.81 -206.12 37.51
N GLY A 520 -45.25 -206.09 36.29
CA GLY A 520 -44.18 -206.84 35.64
C GLY A 520 -43.84 -206.28 34.24
N SER A 521 -42.74 -206.81 33.67
CA SER A 521 -41.96 -206.44 32.45
C SER A 521 -41.22 -205.11 32.48
#